data_AF-A0A4Q1CVG5-F1
#
_entry.id   AF-A0A4Q1CVG5-F1
#
_cell.length_a   1.000
_cell.length_b   1.000
_cell.length_c   1.000
_cell.angle_alpha   90.00
_cell.angle_beta   90.00
_cell.angle_gamma   90.00
#
_symmetry.space_group_name_H-M   'P 1'
#
loop_
_entity.id
_entity.type
_entity.pdbx_description
1 polymer ?
#
loop_
_entity_poly.entity_id
_entity_poly.type
_entity_poly.pdbx_seq_one_letter_code
_entity_poly.pdbx_strand_id
1 'polypeptide(L)'
;MFNVRGLDGRHAVRTWRVAIAAWLLLAFVATAEDDVRAYDIPAQPLEQAVERFSVSSGWSVMYAGELAAGRRSYPLHASLPPLQALQTLLQETGVEAEVIGAQRVVLRLGAQPERAAGPVGLLPESERSRRFGGLQQRLRDAFCDDPLLAPGRYAATLRFRITAEGHVDDAELLVGSGDARRDRRLLLAIGRLAPSIDAAALPQPVTLQIQPSRADHDCGRRQPLP
;
A
#
# COMPACT_ATOMS: atom_id res chain seq x y z
N MET A 1 -67.11 30.62 5.17
CA MET A 1 -68.00 29.78 4.33
C MET A 1 -67.57 29.97 2.88
N PHE A 2 -67.71 28.93 2.07
CA PHE A 2 -67.38 28.80 0.64
C PHE A 2 -66.01 28.22 0.32
N ASN A 3 -66.15 27.04 -0.28
CA ASN A 3 -65.22 25.97 -0.56
C ASN A 3 -64.91 26.07 -2.06
N VAL A 4 -63.63 26.24 -2.43
CA VAL A 4 -63.24 26.39 -3.84
C VAL A 4 -63.01 25.00 -4.42
N ARG A 5 -63.98 24.54 -5.20
CA ARG A 5 -63.87 23.40 -6.11
C ARG A 5 -63.17 23.85 -7.40
N GLY A 6 -62.24 23.02 -7.89
CA GLY A 6 -61.87 22.98 -9.31
C GLY A 6 -60.42 23.35 -9.61
N LEU A 7 -59.48 22.45 -9.29
CA LEU A 7 -58.16 22.37 -9.94
C LEU A 7 -58.13 21.11 -10.80
N ASP A 8 -58.63 21.21 -12.03
CA ASP A 8 -58.30 20.29 -13.10
C ASP A 8 -57.57 21.05 -14.19
N GLY A 9 -56.29 20.74 -14.35
CA GLY A 9 -55.40 21.37 -15.31
C GLY A 9 -54.14 20.52 -15.49
N ARG A 10 -54.33 19.21 -15.70
CA ARG A 10 -53.29 18.17 -15.88
C ARG A 10 -52.43 18.32 -17.16
N HIS A 11 -52.15 19.53 -17.61
CA HIS A 11 -51.42 19.76 -18.87
C HIS A 11 -50.21 20.71 -18.78
N ALA A 12 -49.88 21.23 -17.60
CA ALA A 12 -48.78 22.19 -17.43
C ALA A 12 -47.46 21.56 -16.94
N VAL A 13 -47.26 20.25 -17.06
CA VAL A 13 -45.99 19.56 -16.71
C VAL A 13 -45.40 18.90 -17.95
N ARG A 14 -45.15 19.68 -19.00
CA ARG A 14 -44.39 19.17 -20.16
C ARG A 14 -43.55 20.19 -20.92
N THR A 15 -43.21 21.33 -20.31
CA THR A 15 -42.34 22.33 -20.97
C THR A 15 -41.40 23.09 -20.01
N TRP A 16 -41.22 22.62 -18.77
CA TRP A 16 -40.28 23.21 -17.79
C TRP A 16 -39.17 22.22 -17.40
N ARG A 17 -38.45 21.68 -18.40
CA ARG A 17 -37.25 20.83 -18.20
C ARG A 17 -36.00 21.32 -18.93
N VAL A 18 -36.02 22.54 -19.51
CA VAL A 18 -34.91 22.98 -20.39
C VAL A 18 -34.20 24.27 -19.93
N ALA A 19 -34.61 24.93 -18.84
CA ALA A 19 -34.07 26.27 -18.51
C ALA A 19 -33.30 26.43 -17.18
N ILE A 20 -33.15 25.41 -16.31
CA ILE A 20 -32.42 25.56 -15.01
C ILE A 20 -31.48 24.36 -14.73
N ALA A 21 -30.80 23.82 -15.74
CA ALA A 21 -29.76 22.80 -15.55
C ALA A 21 -28.45 23.11 -16.30
N ALA A 22 -28.31 24.33 -16.82
CA ALA A 22 -27.12 24.79 -17.55
C ALA A 22 -26.27 25.82 -16.75
N TRP A 23 -26.54 25.99 -15.46
CA TRP A 23 -25.90 27.00 -14.59
C TRP A 23 -25.20 26.39 -13.36
N LEU A 24 -24.68 25.17 -13.49
CA LEU A 24 -23.85 24.47 -12.49
C LEU A 24 -22.65 23.75 -13.14
N LEU A 25 -22.15 24.26 -14.28
CA LEU A 25 -21.16 23.56 -15.10
C LEU A 25 -19.74 24.15 -15.09
N LEU A 26 -19.35 24.93 -14.08
CA LEU A 26 -17.96 25.38 -13.91
C LEU A 26 -17.55 25.31 -12.44
N ALA A 27 -17.57 24.11 -11.87
CA ALA A 27 -16.65 23.80 -10.79
C ALA A 27 -15.26 23.76 -11.42
N PHE A 28 -14.50 24.84 -11.25
CA PHE A 28 -13.09 24.90 -11.60
C PHE A 28 -12.38 23.86 -10.71
N VAL A 29 -12.20 22.65 -11.22
CA VAL A 29 -11.20 21.75 -10.67
C VAL A 29 -9.86 22.36 -11.07
N ALA A 30 -9.29 23.17 -10.18
CA ALA A 30 -7.90 23.56 -10.29
C ALA A 30 -7.08 22.28 -10.05
N THR A 31 -6.80 21.55 -11.13
CA THR A 31 -5.70 20.59 -11.12
C THR A 31 -4.45 21.42 -10.88
N ALA A 32 -3.77 21.20 -9.76
CA ALA A 32 -2.42 21.70 -9.59
C ALA A 32 -1.56 20.99 -10.66
N GLU A 33 -1.44 21.61 -11.83
CA GLU A 33 -0.47 21.21 -12.84
C GLU A 33 0.91 21.44 -12.24
N ASP A 34 1.59 20.34 -11.94
CA ASP A 34 2.94 20.37 -11.42
C ASP A 34 3.86 20.73 -12.59
N ASP A 35 4.08 22.04 -12.76
CA ASP A 35 4.73 22.61 -13.95
C ASP A 35 6.12 22.03 -14.17
N VAL A 36 6.43 21.69 -15.42
CA VAL A 36 7.67 21.02 -15.81
C VAL A 36 8.83 22.02 -15.69
N ARG A 37 9.89 21.63 -14.97
CA ARG A 37 11.08 22.49 -14.77
C ARG A 37 12.35 21.78 -15.13
N ALA A 38 13.32 22.53 -15.63
CA ALA A 38 14.65 22.04 -15.92
C ALA A 38 15.47 21.95 -14.62
N TYR A 39 16.06 20.78 -14.37
CA TYR A 39 16.96 20.51 -13.27
C TYR A 39 18.33 20.10 -13.79
N ASP A 40 19.37 20.67 -13.18
CA ASP A 40 20.77 20.35 -13.41
C ASP A 40 21.46 20.19 -12.05
N ILE A 41 21.37 18.97 -11.48
CA ILE A 41 21.91 18.62 -10.18
C ILE A 41 22.87 17.43 -10.35
N PRO A 42 24.19 17.62 -10.22
CA PRO A 42 25.15 16.53 -10.36
C PRO A 42 25.07 15.55 -9.17
N ALA A 43 25.66 14.37 -9.34
CA ALA A 43 25.75 13.37 -8.27
C ALA A 43 26.60 13.90 -7.09
N GLN A 44 25.95 14.16 -5.96
CA GLN A 44 26.56 14.86 -4.82
C GLN A 44 26.01 14.33 -3.49
N PRO A 45 26.52 14.76 -2.32
CA PRO A 45 25.95 14.37 -1.04
C PRO A 45 24.44 14.65 -1.00
N LEU A 46 23.65 13.69 -0.52
CA LEU A 46 22.19 13.72 -0.64
C LEU A 46 21.58 14.98 -0.01
N GLU A 47 22.11 15.42 1.14
CA GLU A 47 21.71 16.67 1.81
C GLU A 47 21.80 17.88 0.88
N GLN A 48 22.95 18.05 0.21
CA GLN A 48 23.19 19.16 -0.71
C GLN A 48 22.29 19.07 -1.94
N ALA A 49 22.03 17.85 -2.42
CA ALA A 49 21.19 17.61 -3.59
C ALA A 49 19.73 18.00 -3.32
N VAL A 50 19.20 17.56 -2.18
CA VAL A 50 17.84 17.89 -1.72
C VAL A 50 17.69 19.39 -1.50
N GLU A 51 18.69 20.05 -0.93
CA GLU A 51 18.69 21.50 -0.75
C GLU A 51 18.62 22.24 -2.10
N ARG A 52 19.45 21.86 -3.08
CA ARG A 52 19.40 22.46 -4.43
C ARG A 52 18.05 22.22 -5.10
N PHE A 53 17.51 21.01 -4.98
CA PHE A 53 16.18 20.68 -5.49
C PHE A 53 15.10 21.56 -4.84
N SER A 54 15.12 21.74 -3.52
CA SER A 54 14.16 22.60 -2.82
C SER A 54 14.24 24.05 -3.29
N VAL A 55 15.45 24.56 -3.54
CA VAL A 55 15.65 25.92 -4.08
C VAL A 55 15.13 26.03 -5.52
N SER A 56 15.40 25.06 -6.39
CA SER A 56 14.99 25.13 -7.81
C SER A 56 13.51 24.82 -8.03
N SER A 57 12.90 23.99 -7.20
CA SER A 57 11.49 23.59 -7.30
C SER A 57 10.55 24.41 -6.41
N GLY A 58 11.06 25.08 -5.38
CA GLY A 58 10.21 25.68 -4.34
C GLY A 58 9.47 24.65 -3.47
N TRP A 59 9.79 23.36 -3.57
CA TRP A 59 9.21 22.32 -2.73
C TRP A 59 9.90 22.26 -1.36
N SER A 60 9.09 22.11 -0.32
CA SER A 60 9.59 21.86 1.03
C SER A 60 9.83 20.37 1.21
N VAL A 61 11.09 19.99 1.42
CA VAL A 61 11.50 18.61 1.67
C VAL A 61 11.95 18.47 3.12
N MET A 62 11.24 17.63 3.88
CA MET A 62 11.53 17.37 5.30
C MET A 62 12.14 15.97 5.47
N TYR A 63 13.18 15.83 6.28
CA TYR A 63 13.82 14.53 6.52
C TYR A 63 14.60 14.52 7.84
N ALA A 64 14.81 13.34 8.42
CA ALA A 64 15.72 13.16 9.55
C ALA A 64 17.17 13.15 9.04
N GLY A 65 18.10 13.89 9.67
CA GLY A 65 19.48 14.05 9.16
C GLY A 65 20.22 12.72 8.92
N GLU A 66 19.96 11.72 9.75
CA GLU A 66 20.50 10.35 9.61
C GLU A 66 20.09 9.63 8.31
N LEU A 67 18.99 10.03 7.66
CA LEU A 67 18.60 9.47 6.36
C LEU A 67 19.55 9.88 5.24
N ALA A 68 20.11 11.10 5.31
CA ALA A 68 20.94 11.66 4.26
C ALA A 68 22.45 11.51 4.54
N ALA A 69 22.82 11.29 5.80
CA ALA A 69 24.20 11.08 6.22
C ALA A 69 24.87 9.95 5.43
N GLY A 70 25.99 10.27 4.77
CA GLY A 70 26.79 9.30 4.00
C GLY A 70 26.17 8.82 2.67
N ARG A 71 24.98 9.30 2.29
CA ARG A 71 24.34 8.95 1.01
C ARG A 71 24.67 9.97 -0.08
N ARG A 72 24.65 9.52 -1.32
CA ARG A 72 24.87 10.35 -2.51
C ARG A 72 23.62 10.29 -3.39
N SER A 73 23.22 11.42 -3.96
CA SER A 73 22.12 11.49 -4.92
C SER A 73 22.52 10.94 -6.28
N TYR A 74 21.53 10.51 -7.05
CA TYR A 74 21.68 10.25 -8.47
C TYR A 74 21.80 11.58 -9.24
N PRO A 75 22.55 11.65 -10.35
CA PRO A 75 22.59 12.86 -11.17
C PRO A 75 21.24 13.11 -11.85
N LEU A 76 20.77 14.36 -11.82
CA LEU A 76 19.52 14.79 -12.43
C LEU A 76 19.81 15.88 -13.47
N HIS A 77 19.65 15.54 -14.74
CA HIS A 77 19.77 16.44 -15.88
C HIS A 77 18.57 16.25 -16.80
N ALA A 78 17.42 16.82 -16.41
CA ALA A 78 16.17 16.63 -17.12
C ALA A 78 15.16 17.75 -16.83
N SER A 79 14.21 17.93 -17.75
CA SER A 79 13.03 18.76 -17.51
C SER A 79 11.87 17.88 -17.09
N LEU A 80 11.48 17.95 -15.81
CA LEU A 80 10.48 17.07 -15.21
C LEU A 80 9.56 17.84 -14.25
N PRO A 81 8.38 17.31 -13.93
CA PRO A 81 7.61 17.76 -12.77
C PRO A 81 8.44 17.60 -11.49
N PRO A 82 8.33 18.51 -10.50
CA PRO A 82 9.11 18.48 -9.27
C PRO A 82 9.10 17.14 -8.52
N LEU A 83 7.93 16.48 -8.41
CA LEU A 83 7.86 15.18 -7.75
C LEU A 83 8.68 14.11 -8.48
N GLN A 84 8.60 14.07 -9.82
CA GLN A 84 9.36 13.13 -10.63
C GLN A 84 10.87 13.43 -10.61
N ALA A 85 11.23 14.71 -10.62
CA ALA A 85 12.60 15.17 -10.44
C ALA A 85 13.18 14.70 -9.09
N LEU A 86 12.43 14.88 -8.00
CA LEU A 86 12.84 14.40 -6.68
C LEU A 86 12.99 12.88 -6.64
N GLN A 87 12.03 12.14 -7.19
CA GLN A 87 12.13 10.67 -7.25
C GLN A 87 13.36 10.21 -8.02
N THR A 88 13.70 10.89 -9.12
CA THR A 88 14.91 10.62 -9.91
C THR A 88 16.17 10.91 -9.10
N LEU A 89 16.20 12.04 -8.38
CA LEU A 89 17.32 12.43 -7.54
C LEU A 89 17.59 11.43 -6.39
N LEU A 90 16.53 10.79 -5.89
CA LEU A 90 16.58 9.78 -4.83
C LEU A 90 16.84 8.36 -5.34
N GLN A 91 16.98 8.15 -6.66
CA GLN A 91 17.31 6.83 -7.20
C GLN A 91 18.62 6.30 -6.60
N GLU A 92 18.64 4.99 -6.35
CA GLU A 92 19.78 4.27 -5.75
C GLU A 92 20.19 4.72 -4.34
N THR A 93 19.51 5.72 -3.78
CA THR A 93 19.76 6.17 -2.41
C THR A 93 19.05 5.30 -1.39
N GLY A 94 18.03 4.51 -1.78
CA GLY A 94 17.19 3.76 -0.84
C GLY A 94 16.31 4.64 0.04
N VAL A 95 16.03 5.87 -0.41
CA VAL A 95 15.15 6.86 0.24
C VAL A 95 14.01 7.16 -0.72
N GLU A 96 12.79 7.32 -0.20
CA GLU A 96 11.59 7.64 -0.95
C GLU A 96 10.98 8.96 -0.47
N ALA A 97 10.24 9.63 -1.35
CA ALA A 97 9.53 10.86 -1.06
C ALA A 97 8.03 10.59 -0.86
N GLU A 98 7.50 10.92 0.32
CA GLU A 98 6.08 10.85 0.65
C GLU A 98 5.47 12.26 0.60
N VAL A 99 4.43 12.46 -0.21
CA VAL A 99 3.75 13.76 -0.35
C VAL A 99 2.81 13.99 0.83
N ILE A 100 3.04 15.08 1.58
CA ILE A 100 2.27 15.45 2.79
C ILE A 100 1.46 16.74 2.61
N GLY A 101 1.40 17.26 1.39
CA GLY A 101 0.62 18.43 1.02
C GLY A 101 1.06 19.03 -0.31
N ALA A 102 0.45 20.14 -0.69
CA ALA A 102 0.84 20.88 -1.89
C ALA A 102 2.31 21.30 -1.76
N GLN A 103 3.17 20.80 -2.66
CA GLN A 103 4.60 21.12 -2.73
C GLN A 103 5.37 20.82 -1.43
N ARG A 104 4.88 19.87 -0.62
CA ARG A 104 5.51 19.44 0.64
C ARG A 104 5.68 17.93 0.66
N VAL A 105 6.89 17.48 0.96
CA VAL A 105 7.24 16.05 1.01
C VAL A 105 8.08 15.74 2.24
N VAL A 106 7.95 14.51 2.73
CA VAL A 106 8.81 13.93 3.76
C VAL A 106 9.61 12.80 3.14
N LEU A 107 10.92 12.77 3.39
CA LEU A 107 11.76 11.65 2.97
C LEU A 107 11.74 10.55 4.02
N ARG A 108 11.63 9.30 3.55
CA ARG A 108 11.63 8.10 4.39
C ARG A 108 12.55 7.06 3.78
N LEU A 109 13.02 6.11 4.58
CA LEU A 109 13.70 4.93 4.04
C LEU A 109 12.75 4.22 3.09
N GLY A 110 13.17 4.10 1.83
CA GLY A 110 12.41 3.36 0.84
C GLY A 110 12.37 1.90 1.24
N ALA A 111 11.18 1.30 1.17
CA ALA A 111 11.11 -0.14 1.08
C ALA A 111 11.72 -0.48 -0.28
N GLN A 112 12.92 -1.08 -0.30
CA GLN A 112 13.57 -1.54 -1.54
C GLN A 112 12.51 -2.06 -2.51
N PRO A 113 12.55 -1.64 -3.79
CA PRO A 113 11.41 -1.67 -4.69
C PRO A 113 10.67 -2.98 -4.50
N GLU A 114 9.53 -2.85 -3.83
CA GLU A 114 8.46 -3.83 -3.78
C GLU A 114 8.35 -4.31 -5.21
N ARG A 115 8.88 -5.50 -5.47
CA ARG A 115 8.93 -6.05 -6.81
C ARG A 115 7.47 -6.09 -7.23
N ALA A 116 7.17 -5.20 -8.18
CA ALA A 116 5.82 -4.81 -8.53
C ALA A 116 4.94 -6.04 -8.49
N ALA A 117 3.79 -5.90 -7.81
CA ALA A 117 2.69 -6.84 -7.94
C ALA A 117 2.74 -7.39 -9.37
N GLY A 118 2.92 -8.71 -9.50
CA GLY A 118 2.77 -9.36 -10.79
C GLY A 118 1.38 -9.01 -11.37
N PRO A 119 0.99 -9.55 -12.52
CA PRO A 119 -0.31 -9.24 -13.18
C PRO A 119 -1.59 -9.45 -12.33
N VAL A 120 -1.46 -9.76 -11.04
CA VAL A 120 -2.47 -9.94 -9.98
C VAL A 120 -3.17 -8.68 -9.51
N GLY A 121 -2.62 -7.49 -9.76
CA GLY A 121 -3.40 -6.26 -9.65
C GLY A 121 -4.66 -6.27 -10.54
N LEU A 122 -4.61 -7.00 -11.67
CA LEU A 122 -5.70 -7.16 -12.64
C LEU A 122 -6.53 -8.44 -12.48
N LEU A 123 -6.23 -9.30 -11.50
CA LEU A 123 -6.98 -10.55 -11.36
C LEU A 123 -8.40 -10.32 -10.84
N PRO A 124 -9.39 -11.13 -11.28
CA PRO A 124 -10.72 -11.14 -10.70
C PRO A 124 -10.69 -11.39 -9.20
N GLU A 125 -11.57 -10.72 -8.44
CA GLU A 125 -11.69 -10.83 -6.97
C GLU A 125 -11.82 -12.29 -6.49
N SER A 126 -12.52 -13.12 -7.26
CA SER A 126 -12.74 -14.53 -6.95
C SER A 126 -11.46 -15.36 -7.03
N GLU A 127 -10.57 -15.07 -7.99
CA GLU A 127 -9.28 -15.73 -8.09
C GLU A 127 -8.36 -15.30 -6.96
N ARG A 128 -8.33 -13.99 -6.65
CA ARG A 128 -7.57 -13.45 -5.54
C ARG A 128 -7.98 -14.10 -4.22
N SER A 129 -9.29 -14.20 -3.98
CA SER A 129 -9.87 -14.84 -2.79
C SER A 129 -9.52 -16.32 -2.68
N ARG A 130 -9.55 -17.08 -3.80
CA ARG A 130 -9.16 -18.50 -3.81
C ARG A 130 -7.68 -18.68 -3.45
N ARG A 131 -6.80 -17.84 -3.99
CA ARG A 131 -5.35 -17.89 -3.74
C ARG A 131 -5.02 -17.52 -2.28
N PHE A 132 -5.61 -16.43 -1.77
CA PHE A 132 -5.50 -16.08 -0.35
C PHE A 132 -6.04 -17.20 0.56
N GLY A 133 -7.17 -17.82 0.20
CA GLY A 133 -7.72 -18.96 0.93
C GLY A 133 -6.78 -20.16 0.99
N GLY A 134 -6.08 -20.45 -0.12
CA GLY A 134 -5.07 -21.52 -0.18
C GLY A 134 -3.82 -21.23 0.66
N LEU A 135 -3.40 -19.97 0.77
CA LEU A 135 -2.32 -19.55 1.66
C LEU A 135 -2.75 -19.64 3.13
N GLN A 136 -3.93 -19.12 3.47
CA GLN A 136 -4.48 -19.16 4.82
C GLN A 136 -4.65 -20.59 5.33
N GLN A 137 -5.08 -21.52 4.47
CA GLN A 137 -5.21 -22.94 4.83
C GLN A 137 -3.85 -23.56 5.21
N ARG A 138 -2.80 -23.32 4.42
CA ARG A 138 -1.45 -23.85 4.70
C ARG A 138 -0.85 -23.27 5.97
N LEU A 139 -1.03 -21.97 6.19
CA LEU A 139 -0.60 -21.31 7.42
C LEU A 139 -1.29 -21.91 8.64
N ARG A 140 -2.61 -22.14 8.53
CA ARG A 140 -3.38 -22.82 9.58
C ARG A 140 -2.83 -24.22 9.85
N ASP A 141 -2.66 -25.04 8.81
CA ASP A 141 -2.18 -26.41 8.97
C ASP A 141 -0.79 -26.42 9.65
N ALA A 142 0.14 -25.57 9.19
CA ALA A 142 1.48 -25.45 9.76
C ALA A 142 1.51 -24.97 11.22
N PHE A 143 0.59 -24.09 11.62
CA PHE A 143 0.52 -23.58 12.99
C PHE A 143 -0.23 -24.51 13.93
N CYS A 144 -1.26 -25.19 13.45
CA CYS A 144 -2.05 -26.12 14.26
C CYS A 144 -1.33 -27.43 14.54
N ASP A 145 -0.37 -27.83 13.69
CA ASP A 145 0.50 -28.98 13.95
C ASP A 145 1.60 -28.72 15.00
N ASP A 146 1.82 -27.46 15.38
CA ASP A 146 2.83 -27.07 16.37
C ASP A 146 2.19 -26.48 17.64
N PRO A 147 2.24 -27.18 18.80
CA PRO A 147 1.64 -26.69 20.04
C PRO A 147 2.15 -25.33 20.54
N LEU A 148 3.35 -24.90 20.13
CA LEU A 148 3.88 -23.58 20.47
C LEU A 148 3.30 -22.46 19.59
N LEU A 149 2.87 -22.81 18.37
CA LEU A 149 2.37 -21.87 17.38
C LEU A 149 0.84 -21.91 17.24
N ALA A 150 0.18 -22.93 17.79
CA ALA A 150 -1.26 -23.06 17.82
C ALA A 150 -1.91 -21.71 18.20
N PRO A 151 -2.76 -21.13 17.33
CA PRO A 151 -3.44 -19.87 17.60
C PRO A 151 -4.21 -19.89 18.93
N GLY A 152 -4.36 -18.72 19.55
CA GLY A 152 -5.15 -18.60 20.76
C GLY A 152 -4.74 -17.40 21.62
N ARG A 153 -3.69 -17.55 22.43
CA ARG A 153 -3.38 -16.57 23.51
C ARG A 153 -2.33 -15.52 23.18
N TYR A 154 -1.86 -15.46 21.95
CA TYR A 154 -0.78 -14.55 21.57
C TYR A 154 -1.13 -13.75 20.31
N ALA A 155 -0.49 -12.60 20.17
CA ALA A 155 -0.52 -11.78 18.97
C ALA A 155 0.90 -11.70 18.42
N ALA A 156 1.05 -11.67 17.11
CA ALA A 156 2.32 -11.40 16.47
C ALA A 156 2.07 -10.84 15.07
N THR A 157 3.01 -10.07 14.56
CA THR A 157 2.95 -9.56 13.19
C THR A 157 4.25 -9.92 12.49
N LEU A 158 4.12 -10.63 11.39
CA LEU A 158 5.23 -11.03 10.54
C LEU A 158 5.02 -10.46 9.14
N ARG A 159 6.10 -10.11 8.46
CA ARG A 159 6.08 -9.87 7.02
C ARG A 159 7.09 -10.78 6.35
N PHE A 160 6.77 -11.22 5.15
CA PHE A 160 7.63 -12.06 4.36
C PHE A 160 7.31 -11.89 2.87
N ARG A 161 8.27 -12.25 2.03
CA ARG A 161 8.09 -12.31 0.59
C ARG A 161 7.93 -13.75 0.14
N ILE A 162 7.28 -13.93 -1.01
CA ILE A 162 7.16 -15.22 -1.67
C ILE A 162 7.85 -15.11 -3.03
N THR A 163 8.85 -15.95 -3.27
CA THR A 163 9.59 -16.01 -4.53
C THR A 163 8.73 -16.58 -5.66
N ALA A 164 9.14 -16.39 -6.91
CA ALA A 164 8.43 -16.92 -8.08
C ALA A 164 8.29 -18.45 -8.05
N GLU A 165 9.19 -19.14 -7.36
CA GLU A 165 9.22 -20.59 -7.18
C GLU A 165 8.25 -21.07 -6.08
N GLY A 166 7.60 -20.17 -5.33
CA GLY A 166 6.73 -20.52 -4.22
C GLY A 166 7.50 -20.82 -2.93
N HIS A 167 8.62 -20.14 -2.69
CA HIS A 167 9.34 -20.23 -1.43
C HIS A 167 9.23 -18.93 -0.64
N VAL A 168 9.29 -19.01 0.68
CA VAL A 168 9.31 -17.81 1.51
C VAL A 168 10.75 -17.26 1.59
N ASP A 169 10.93 -15.98 1.30
CA ASP A 169 12.15 -15.23 1.55
C ASP A 169 11.91 -14.04 2.49
N ASP A 170 12.98 -13.56 3.13
CA ASP A 170 12.99 -12.33 3.93
C ASP A 170 11.89 -12.28 5.02
N ALA A 171 11.69 -13.40 5.71
CA ALA A 171 10.73 -13.47 6.80
C ALA A 171 11.26 -12.74 8.03
N GLU A 172 10.52 -11.73 8.47
CA GLU A 172 10.87 -10.93 9.63
C GLU A 172 9.67 -10.71 10.57
N LEU A 173 9.98 -10.52 11.84
CA LEU A 173 9.01 -10.29 12.90
C LEU A 173 8.92 -8.78 13.17
N LEU A 174 7.79 -8.18 12.77
CA LEU A 174 7.50 -6.77 13.02
C LEU A 174 7.10 -6.52 14.48
N VAL A 175 6.27 -7.43 15.01
CA VAL A 175 5.80 -7.40 16.39
C VAL A 175 5.87 -8.82 16.94
N GLY A 176 6.64 -9.02 18.00
CA GLY A 176 6.83 -10.34 18.61
C GLY A 176 5.69 -10.78 19.51
N SER A 177 5.64 -12.07 19.80
CA SER A 177 4.59 -12.71 20.61
C SER A 177 4.75 -12.56 22.12
N GLY A 178 5.81 -11.87 22.56
CA GLY A 178 6.21 -11.77 23.96
C GLY A 178 6.97 -12.99 24.48
N ASP A 179 7.24 -14.00 23.63
CA ASP A 179 7.96 -15.22 23.97
C ASP A 179 9.03 -15.52 22.89
N ALA A 180 10.30 -15.41 23.27
CA ALA A 180 11.42 -15.59 22.34
C ALA A 180 11.53 -17.00 21.74
N ARG A 181 11.04 -18.04 22.43
CA ARG A 181 11.01 -19.41 21.88
C ARG A 181 9.94 -19.51 20.80
N ARG A 182 8.77 -18.93 21.05
CA ARG A 182 7.68 -18.87 20.07
C ARG A 182 8.06 -18.04 18.85
N ASP A 183 8.69 -16.89 19.06
CA ASP A 183 9.12 -15.98 17.99
C ASP A 183 10.12 -16.64 17.03
N ARG A 184 11.13 -17.35 17.57
CA ARG A 184 12.06 -18.15 16.76
C ARG A 184 11.33 -19.27 16.02
N ARG A 185 10.37 -19.92 16.67
CA ARG A 185 9.61 -21.01 16.06
C ARG A 185 8.68 -20.50 14.94
N LEU A 186 8.10 -19.32 15.08
CA LEU A 186 7.31 -18.63 14.05
C LEU A 186 8.15 -18.38 12.80
N LEU A 187 9.33 -17.76 12.95
CA LEU A 187 10.23 -17.48 11.82
C LEU A 187 10.67 -18.78 11.11
N LEU A 188 10.99 -19.83 11.88
CA LEU A 188 11.34 -21.14 11.32
C LEU A 188 10.16 -21.82 10.61
N ALA A 189 8.94 -21.69 11.13
CA ALA A 189 7.74 -22.26 10.51
C ALA A 189 7.39 -21.53 9.21
N ILE A 190 7.46 -20.20 9.20
CA ILE A 190 7.23 -19.38 8.01
C ILE A 190 8.30 -19.64 6.94
N GLY A 191 9.58 -19.70 7.30
CA GLY A 191 10.65 -20.00 6.34
C GLY A 191 10.59 -21.41 5.74
N ARG A 192 9.91 -22.35 6.40
CA ARG A 192 9.65 -23.71 5.89
C ARG A 192 8.32 -23.83 5.16
N LEU A 193 7.48 -22.80 5.23
CA LEU A 193 6.23 -22.79 4.49
C LEU A 193 6.59 -22.87 3.01
N ALA A 194 5.96 -23.79 2.28
CA ALA A 194 5.99 -23.83 0.82
C ALA A 194 4.66 -23.25 0.30
N PRO A 195 4.51 -21.91 0.30
CA PRO A 195 3.36 -21.27 -0.34
C PRO A 195 3.37 -21.67 -1.82
N SER A 196 2.25 -22.11 -2.41
CA SER A 196 2.30 -22.52 -3.82
C SER A 196 2.77 -21.37 -4.72
N ILE A 197 3.18 -21.70 -5.94
CA ILE A 197 3.43 -20.74 -7.02
C ILE A 197 2.25 -19.75 -7.16
N ASP A 198 1.01 -20.19 -6.89
CA ASP A 198 -0.17 -19.31 -6.92
C ASP A 198 -0.14 -18.19 -5.87
N ALA A 199 0.52 -18.41 -4.74
CA ALA A 199 0.67 -17.44 -3.66
C ALA A 199 1.80 -16.43 -3.94
N ALA A 200 2.80 -16.78 -4.76
CA ALA A 200 3.81 -15.83 -5.26
C ALA A 200 3.17 -14.67 -6.03
N ALA A 201 2.02 -14.93 -6.64
CA ALA A 201 1.26 -13.95 -7.39
C ALA A 201 0.57 -12.90 -6.49
N LEU A 202 0.43 -13.13 -5.17
CA LEU A 202 -0.22 -12.18 -4.28
C LEU A 202 0.53 -10.83 -4.20
N PRO A 203 -0.13 -9.72 -3.83
CA PRO A 203 0.57 -8.49 -3.47
C PRO A 203 1.63 -8.78 -2.41
N GLN A 204 2.89 -8.49 -2.76
CA GLN A 204 4.05 -8.67 -1.90
C GLN A 204 4.46 -7.31 -1.33
N PRO A 205 5.05 -7.25 -0.12
CA PRO A 205 5.25 -8.36 0.81
C PRO A 205 3.94 -8.76 1.50
N VAL A 206 3.80 -10.05 1.81
CA VAL A 206 2.66 -10.56 2.55
C VAL A 206 2.84 -10.22 4.03
N THR A 207 1.85 -9.54 4.62
CA THR A 207 1.80 -9.28 6.07
C THR A 207 0.84 -10.25 6.73
N LEU A 208 1.34 -11.03 7.68
CA LEU A 208 0.57 -11.93 8.52
C LEU A 208 0.38 -11.32 9.90
N GLN A 209 -0.88 -11.07 10.26
CA GLN A 209 -1.25 -10.66 11.60
C GLN A 209 -1.93 -11.81 12.32
N ILE A 210 -1.30 -12.27 13.40
CA ILE A 210 -1.85 -13.25 14.33
C ILE A 210 -2.55 -12.46 15.43
N GLN A 211 -3.82 -12.73 15.63
CA GLN A 211 -4.62 -12.13 16.68
C GLN A 211 -4.96 -13.18 17.74
N PRO A 212 -5.12 -12.78 19.01
CA PRO A 212 -5.61 -13.69 20.03
C PRO A 212 -7.04 -14.11 19.71
N SER A 213 -7.31 -15.41 19.70
CA SER A 213 -8.64 -15.97 19.52
C SER A 213 -9.04 -16.76 20.77
N ARG A 214 -10.30 -16.60 21.20
CA ARG A 214 -10.85 -17.33 22.36
C ARG A 214 -11.48 -18.68 21.97
N ALA A 215 -11.50 -19.00 20.68
CA ALA A 215 -12.20 -20.15 20.13
C ALA A 215 -11.22 -21.09 19.44
N ASP A 216 -11.36 -22.41 19.69
CA ASP A 216 -10.65 -23.49 18.99
C ASP A 216 -10.96 -23.56 17.47
N HIS A 217 -11.68 -22.57 16.93
CA HIS A 217 -12.10 -22.52 15.53
C HIS A 217 -10.93 -22.32 14.56
N ASP A 218 -9.80 -21.80 15.04
CA ASP A 218 -8.62 -21.62 14.21
C ASP A 218 -7.94 -22.94 13.87
N CYS A 219 -8.06 -23.97 14.73
CA CYS A 219 -7.55 -25.33 14.45
C CYS A 219 -8.66 -26.37 14.29
N GLY A 220 -9.92 -25.97 14.39
CA GLY A 220 -11.07 -26.82 14.13
C GLY A 220 -11.10 -27.29 12.68
N ARG A 221 -11.11 -28.61 12.47
CA ARG A 221 -11.42 -29.18 11.15
C ARG A 221 -12.83 -28.73 10.76
N ARG A 222 -13.00 -28.07 9.62
CA ARG A 222 -14.33 -28.02 8.99
C ARG A 222 -14.75 -29.47 8.73
N GLN A 223 -15.78 -29.95 9.42
CA GLN A 223 -16.48 -31.14 8.96
C GLN A 223 -16.98 -30.86 7.54
N PRO A 224 -16.82 -31.79 6.59
CA PRO A 224 -17.44 -31.64 5.27
C PRO A 224 -18.95 -31.45 5.49
N LEU A 225 -19.55 -30.49 4.80
CA LEU A 225 -21.01 -30.32 4.82
C LEU A 225 -21.67 -31.66 4.39
N PRO A 226 -22.77 -32.05 5.04
CA PRO A 226 -23.49 -33.29 4.71
C PRO A 226 -24.03 -33.28 3.27
#